data_AF-A0A812RXV8-F1
#
_entry.id   AF-A0A812RXV8-F1
#
_cell.length_a   1.000
_cell.length_b   1.000
_cell.length_c   1.000
_cell.angle_alpha   90.00
_cell.angle_beta   90.00
_cell.angle_gamma   90.00
#
_symmetry.space_group_name_H-M   'P 1'
#
loop_
_entity.id
_entity.type
_entity.pdbx_description
1 polymer ?
#
loop_
_entity_poly.entity_id
_entity_poly.type
_entity_poly.pdbx_seq_one_letter_code
_entity_poly.pdbx_strand_id
1 'polypeptide(L)'
;MSLRPDCVGPAAEAAVGELAAGEVLLLENLRFHAGEEANDPDFAAGLAALGDLYVNDAFSAAHRAHASVEALARRRPAAAGRLMQQELEALTRALEQPERPVAAIVGGAKVSTKLDLLGNLVEKVQLLIVGGGMANTFLHALGVDVGASLCEAEMAETVQEIVRRAKANDCDILLPTDALVAHALVANPPYDTVPIKQVPHDRMILDVGPATAEHIVNRLGEVKTLVWNGPLGAFEVPPFETGTNLVAKA
;
A
#
# COMPACT_ATOMS: atom_id res chain seq x y z
N MET A 1 -19.86 -25.97 8.77
CA MET A 1 -18.53 -25.80 8.16
C MET A 1 -17.70 -27.01 8.52
N SER A 2 -17.45 -27.90 7.56
CA SER A 2 -16.58 -29.07 7.72
C SER A 2 -15.21 -28.74 7.12
N LEU A 3 -14.13 -28.99 7.85
CA LEU A 3 -12.76 -28.84 7.35
C LEU A 3 -12.29 -30.20 6.80
N ARG A 4 -11.66 -30.23 5.63
CA ARG A 4 -11.18 -31.46 4.98
C ARG A 4 -9.65 -31.48 4.96
N PRO A 5 -9.02 -32.67 4.90
CA PRO A 5 -7.57 -32.80 5.03
C PRO A 5 -6.80 -32.35 3.78
N ASP A 6 -7.48 -32.08 2.66
CA ASP A 6 -6.86 -31.67 1.41
C ASP A 6 -7.80 -30.74 0.62
N CYS A 7 -7.26 -30.06 -0.40
CA CYS A 7 -7.95 -29.13 -1.28
C CYS A 7 -8.10 -29.63 -2.72
N VAL A 8 -7.53 -30.78 -3.07
CA VAL A 8 -7.65 -31.44 -4.37
C VAL A 8 -7.75 -32.96 -4.22
N GLY A 9 -8.08 -33.65 -5.32
CA GLY A 9 -8.08 -35.10 -5.39
C GLY A 9 -9.31 -35.77 -4.74
N PRO A 10 -9.29 -37.11 -4.59
CA PRO A 10 -10.49 -37.89 -4.31
C PRO A 10 -11.23 -37.50 -3.03
N ALA A 11 -10.50 -37.08 -1.98
CA ALA A 11 -11.11 -36.67 -0.72
C ALA A 11 -11.87 -35.33 -0.84
N ALA A 12 -11.31 -34.37 -1.59
CA ALA A 12 -11.98 -33.09 -1.86
C ALA A 12 -13.18 -33.28 -2.80
N GLU A 13 -13.02 -34.11 -3.84
CA GLU A 13 -14.11 -34.44 -4.78
C GLU A 13 -15.30 -35.12 -4.08
N ALA A 14 -15.03 -36.11 -3.23
CA ALA A 14 -16.08 -36.78 -2.45
C ALA A 14 -16.79 -35.79 -1.51
N ALA A 15 -16.03 -34.93 -0.83
CA ALA A 15 -16.59 -33.92 0.07
C ALA A 15 -17.48 -32.91 -0.66
N VAL A 16 -17.11 -32.50 -1.88
CA VAL A 16 -17.94 -31.64 -2.71
C VAL A 16 -19.20 -32.38 -3.20
N GLY A 17 -19.07 -33.64 -3.59
CA GLY A 17 -20.20 -34.46 -4.05
C GLY A 17 -21.27 -34.72 -2.98
N GLU A 18 -20.91 -34.60 -1.70
CA GLU A 18 -21.83 -34.72 -0.55
C GLU A 18 -22.57 -33.41 -0.21
N LEU A 19 -22.16 -32.26 -0.78
CA LEU A 19 -22.76 -30.96 -0.43
C LEU A 19 -24.19 -30.84 -0.93
N ALA A 20 -25.10 -30.50 -0.01
CA ALA A 20 -26.43 -30.07 -0.37
C ALA A 20 -26.45 -28.59 -0.79
N ALA A 21 -27.50 -28.20 -1.51
CA ALA A 21 -27.69 -26.80 -1.92
C ALA A 21 -27.73 -25.86 -0.71
N GLY A 22 -26.85 -24.85 -0.72
CA GLY A 22 -26.72 -23.86 0.36
C GLY A 22 -25.70 -24.23 1.43
N GLU A 23 -25.06 -25.40 1.35
CA GLU A 23 -23.98 -25.76 2.25
C GLU A 23 -22.64 -25.15 1.84
N VAL A 24 -21.73 -25.03 2.82
CA VAL A 24 -20.41 -24.42 2.64
C VAL A 24 -19.33 -25.39 3.11
N LEU A 25 -18.38 -25.63 2.22
CA LEU A 25 -17.15 -26.39 2.47
C LEU A 25 -15.95 -25.45 2.46
N LEU A 26 -15.10 -25.57 3.48
CA LEU A 26 -13.77 -24.96 3.46
C LEU A 26 -12.75 -26.06 3.17
N LEU A 27 -12.02 -25.90 2.07
CA LEU A 27 -10.91 -26.76 1.70
C LEU A 27 -9.68 -26.46 2.57
N GLU A 28 -8.75 -27.40 2.60
CA GLU A 28 -7.47 -27.20 3.29
C GLU A 28 -6.65 -26.06 2.66
N ASN A 29 -5.65 -25.57 3.39
CA ASN A 29 -4.74 -24.53 2.93
C ASN A 29 -4.10 -24.87 1.56
N LEU A 30 -4.46 -24.09 0.53
CA LEU A 30 -3.96 -24.23 -0.83
C LEU A 30 -2.43 -24.23 -0.92
N ARG A 31 -1.74 -23.48 -0.05
CA ARG A 31 -0.27 -23.38 -0.04
C ARG A 31 0.44 -24.59 0.58
N PHE A 32 -0.29 -25.60 1.05
CA PHE A 32 0.31 -26.91 1.31
C PHE A 32 0.72 -27.63 0.02
N HIS A 33 0.20 -27.19 -1.13
CA HIS A 33 0.63 -27.64 -2.45
C HIS A 33 1.60 -26.61 -3.05
N ALA A 34 2.83 -27.04 -3.34
CA ALA A 34 3.82 -26.19 -4.01
C ALA A 34 3.34 -25.68 -5.38
N GLY A 35 2.41 -26.40 -6.01
CA GLY A 35 1.77 -26.01 -7.26
C GLY A 35 0.97 -24.70 -7.16
N GLU A 36 0.52 -24.29 -5.97
CA GLU A 36 -0.22 -23.04 -5.80
C GLU A 36 0.63 -21.82 -6.18
N GLU A 37 1.82 -21.68 -5.59
CA GLU A 37 2.71 -20.54 -5.85
C GLU A 37 3.40 -20.64 -7.23
N ALA A 38 3.53 -21.85 -7.77
CA ALA A 38 4.09 -22.10 -9.10
C ALA A 38 3.10 -21.85 -10.26
N ASN A 39 1.85 -21.47 -9.96
CA ASN A 39 0.76 -21.39 -10.94
C ASN A 39 0.55 -22.70 -11.72
N ASP A 40 0.70 -23.84 -11.03
CA ASP A 40 0.78 -25.14 -11.66
C ASP A 40 -0.53 -25.51 -12.37
N PRO A 41 -0.49 -25.85 -13.67
CA PRO A 41 -1.67 -26.20 -14.43
C PRO A 41 -2.41 -27.44 -13.91
N ASP A 42 -1.70 -28.44 -13.38
CA ASP A 42 -2.32 -29.68 -12.92
C ASP A 42 -3.03 -29.49 -11.59
N PHE A 43 -2.43 -28.72 -10.68
CA PHE A 43 -3.07 -28.30 -9.43
C PHE A 43 -4.33 -27.47 -9.70
N ALA A 44 -4.27 -26.51 -10.62
CA ALA A 44 -5.43 -25.74 -11.05
C ALA A 44 -6.52 -26.60 -11.72
N ALA A 45 -6.14 -27.68 -12.43
CA ALA A 45 -7.10 -28.64 -12.98
C ALA A 45 -7.80 -29.44 -11.87
N GLY A 46 -7.06 -29.84 -10.82
CA GLY A 46 -7.62 -30.46 -9.63
C GLY A 46 -8.65 -29.58 -8.93
N LEU A 47 -8.34 -28.29 -8.74
CA LEU A 47 -9.30 -27.32 -8.18
C LEU A 47 -10.50 -27.10 -9.10
N ALA A 48 -10.27 -27.03 -10.41
CA ALA A 48 -11.35 -26.84 -11.38
C ALA A 48 -12.34 -28.01 -11.36
N ALA A 49 -11.91 -29.24 -11.05
CA ALA A 49 -12.80 -30.40 -10.97
C ALA A 49 -13.84 -30.29 -9.84
N LEU A 50 -13.60 -29.44 -8.84
CA LEU A 50 -14.44 -29.29 -7.65
C LEU A 50 -15.65 -28.36 -7.81
N GLY A 51 -15.83 -27.72 -8.98
CA GLY A 51 -16.96 -26.82 -9.16
C GLY A 51 -17.17 -26.38 -10.60
N ASP A 52 -18.37 -25.85 -10.86
CA ASP A 52 -18.79 -25.44 -12.19
C ASP A 52 -18.39 -24.00 -12.53
N LEU A 53 -18.32 -23.14 -11.51
CA LEU A 53 -18.04 -21.71 -11.62
C LEU A 53 -16.90 -21.33 -10.67
N TYR A 54 -16.11 -20.34 -11.08
CA TYR A 54 -15.07 -19.76 -10.26
C TYR A 54 -15.44 -18.31 -9.90
N VAL A 55 -15.38 -18.00 -8.60
CA VAL A 55 -15.57 -16.64 -8.09
C VAL A 55 -14.32 -16.23 -7.33
N ASN A 56 -13.61 -15.22 -7.84
CA ASN A 56 -12.48 -14.65 -7.13
C ASN A 56 -12.95 -13.51 -6.24
N ASP A 57 -12.92 -13.72 -4.93
CA ASP A 57 -13.23 -12.68 -3.93
C ASP A 57 -12.02 -12.28 -3.08
N ALA A 58 -10.79 -12.58 -3.56
CA ALA A 58 -9.54 -12.39 -2.82
C ALA A 58 -8.64 -11.34 -3.51
N PHE A 59 -9.05 -10.07 -3.48
CA PHE A 59 -8.32 -8.95 -4.12
C PHE A 59 -6.85 -8.88 -3.71
N SER A 60 -6.56 -9.08 -2.42
CA SER A 60 -5.19 -9.02 -1.87
C SER A 60 -4.26 -10.10 -2.45
N ALA A 61 -4.78 -11.22 -2.95
CA ALA A 61 -4.00 -12.26 -3.61
C ALA A 61 -3.89 -12.07 -5.14
N ALA A 62 -4.75 -11.25 -5.73
CA ALA A 62 -4.89 -11.08 -7.18
C ALA A 62 -3.65 -10.49 -7.87
N HIS A 63 -2.76 -9.85 -7.13
CA HIS A 63 -1.49 -9.32 -7.65
C HIS A 63 -0.44 -10.40 -7.97
N ARG A 64 -0.71 -11.67 -7.64
CA ARG A 64 0.19 -12.80 -7.91
C ARG A 64 -0.51 -13.78 -8.84
N ALA A 65 0.24 -14.26 -9.84
CA ALA A 65 -0.22 -15.33 -10.71
C ALA A 65 -0.08 -16.69 -9.98
N HIS A 66 -0.96 -16.97 -9.03
CA HIS A 66 -1.04 -18.26 -8.35
C HIS A 66 -2.14 -19.14 -8.98
N ALA A 67 -2.05 -20.46 -8.79
CA ALA A 67 -2.94 -21.42 -9.43
C ALA A 67 -4.42 -21.17 -9.10
N SER A 68 -4.75 -20.93 -7.83
CA SER A 68 -6.11 -20.66 -7.36
C SER A 68 -6.70 -19.31 -7.79
N VAL A 69 -5.85 -18.39 -8.25
CA VAL A 69 -6.21 -17.00 -8.60
C VAL A 69 -6.27 -16.81 -10.12
N GLU A 70 -5.32 -17.40 -10.84
CA GLU A 70 -5.03 -17.11 -12.24
C GLU A 70 -5.31 -18.33 -13.13
N ALA A 71 -4.61 -19.45 -12.92
CA ALA A 71 -4.76 -20.63 -13.76
C ALA A 71 -6.15 -21.28 -13.64
N LEU A 72 -6.75 -21.26 -12.45
CA LEU A 72 -8.11 -21.74 -12.20
C LEU A 72 -9.15 -20.86 -12.94
N ALA A 73 -8.96 -19.54 -12.93
CA ALA A 73 -9.85 -18.60 -13.61
C ALA A 73 -9.90 -18.82 -15.13
N ARG A 74 -8.82 -19.37 -15.72
CA ARG A 74 -8.78 -19.75 -17.14
C ARG A 74 -9.52 -21.05 -17.46
N ARG A 75 -9.80 -21.88 -16.44
CA ARG A 75 -10.39 -23.22 -16.61
C ARG A 75 -11.89 -23.27 -16.40
N ARG A 76 -12.47 -22.27 -15.73
CA ARG A 76 -13.90 -22.19 -15.44
C ARG A 76 -14.45 -20.82 -15.83
N PRO A 77 -15.75 -20.70 -16.12
CA PRO A 77 -16.39 -19.40 -16.17
C PRO A 77 -16.10 -18.66 -14.86
N ALA A 78 -15.46 -17.50 -14.99
CA ALA A 78 -14.90 -16.75 -13.87
C ALA A 78 -15.66 -15.44 -13.67
N ALA A 79 -15.93 -15.10 -12.41
CA ALA A 79 -16.51 -13.82 -12.01
C ALA A 79 -15.74 -13.23 -10.83
N ALA A 80 -15.79 -11.89 -10.71
CA ALA A 80 -15.40 -11.22 -9.47
C ALA A 80 -16.48 -11.44 -8.41
N GLY A 81 -16.05 -11.78 -7.19
CA GLY A 81 -16.91 -11.72 -6.02
C GLY A 81 -17.23 -10.27 -5.62
N ARG A 82 -18.01 -10.10 -4.56
CA ARG A 82 -18.47 -8.76 -4.15
C ARG A 82 -17.37 -7.90 -3.55
N LEU A 83 -16.46 -8.49 -2.77
CA LEU A 83 -15.30 -7.79 -2.23
C LEU A 83 -14.37 -7.39 -3.37
N MET A 84 -14.06 -8.31 -4.29
CA MET A 84 -13.26 -8.02 -5.47
C MET A 84 -13.87 -6.88 -6.31
N GLN A 85 -15.19 -6.93 -6.56
CA GLN A 85 -15.90 -5.86 -7.26
C GLN A 85 -15.77 -4.52 -6.53
N GLN A 86 -16.01 -4.49 -5.22
CA GLN A 86 -15.93 -3.27 -4.42
C GLN A 86 -14.53 -2.64 -4.45
N GLU A 87 -13.48 -3.45 -4.34
CA GLU A 87 -12.09 -3.00 -4.40
C GLU A 87 -11.76 -2.41 -5.79
N LEU A 88 -12.16 -3.10 -6.86
CA LEU A 88 -11.96 -2.61 -8.23
C LEU A 88 -12.73 -1.30 -8.47
N GLU A 89 -14.00 -1.22 -8.07
CA GLU A 89 -14.81 -0.01 -8.19
C GLU A 89 -14.26 1.16 -7.37
N ALA A 90 -13.72 0.89 -6.18
CA ALA A 90 -13.05 1.91 -5.36
C ALA A 90 -11.78 2.43 -6.04
N LEU A 91 -10.93 1.54 -6.58
CA LEU A 91 -9.72 1.90 -7.29
C LEU A 91 -10.00 2.66 -8.59
N THR A 92 -10.98 2.23 -9.38
CA THR A 92 -11.42 2.93 -10.60
C THR A 92 -11.92 4.32 -10.27
N ARG A 93 -12.76 4.49 -9.24
CA ARG A 93 -13.21 5.81 -8.79
C ARG A 93 -12.05 6.67 -8.31
N ALA A 94 -11.06 6.10 -7.62
CA ALA A 94 -9.96 6.86 -7.06
C ALA A 94 -8.86 7.24 -8.10
N LEU A 95 -8.65 6.44 -9.14
CA LEU A 95 -7.50 6.57 -10.05
C LEU A 95 -7.85 6.83 -11.51
N GLU A 96 -9.03 6.40 -11.99
CA GLU A 96 -9.44 6.55 -13.39
C GLU A 96 -10.49 7.66 -13.56
N GLN A 97 -11.47 7.72 -12.65
CA GLN A 97 -12.56 8.70 -12.69
C GLN A 97 -12.69 9.48 -11.37
N PRO A 98 -11.60 10.11 -10.87
CA PRO A 98 -11.65 10.77 -9.58
C PRO A 98 -12.41 12.10 -9.65
N GLU A 99 -13.12 12.41 -8.56
CA GLU A 99 -13.61 13.76 -8.32
C GLU A 99 -12.42 14.67 -7.99
N ARG A 100 -12.31 15.79 -8.69
CA ARG A 100 -11.20 16.73 -8.57
C ARG A 100 -11.56 17.86 -7.60
N PRO A 101 -10.59 18.39 -6.79
CA PRO A 101 -9.17 18.05 -6.80
C PRO A 101 -8.84 16.68 -6.18
N VAL A 102 -7.82 16.02 -6.72
CA VAL A 102 -7.30 14.73 -6.23
C VAL A 102 -6.01 14.96 -5.46
N ALA A 103 -5.89 14.35 -4.28
CA ALA A 103 -4.64 14.26 -3.55
C ALA A 103 -4.20 12.81 -3.37
N ALA A 104 -2.89 12.62 -3.28
CA ALA A 104 -2.30 11.38 -2.81
C ALA A 104 -1.37 11.63 -1.62
N ILE A 105 -1.44 10.76 -0.61
CA ILE A 105 -0.44 10.68 0.46
C ILE A 105 0.36 9.40 0.24
N VAL A 106 1.67 9.53 0.10
CA VAL A 106 2.59 8.41 -0.04
C VAL A 106 3.62 8.46 1.09
N GLY A 107 3.68 7.37 1.84
CA GLY A 107 4.60 7.24 2.96
C GLY A 107 5.29 5.88 3.01
N GLY A 108 5.92 5.59 4.14
CA GLY A 108 6.76 4.40 4.34
C GLY A 108 8.25 4.70 4.30
N ALA A 109 9.07 3.64 4.30
CA ALA A 109 10.49 3.75 4.62
C ALA A 109 11.39 4.07 3.41
N LYS A 110 11.11 3.52 2.22
CA LYS A 110 12.02 3.56 1.07
C LYS A 110 11.35 4.07 -0.20
N VAL A 111 11.96 5.06 -0.84
CA VAL A 111 11.55 5.60 -2.15
C VAL A 111 11.67 4.53 -3.24
N SER A 112 12.72 3.71 -3.21
CA SER A 112 12.98 2.67 -4.22
C SER A 112 11.81 1.71 -4.44
N THR A 113 11.06 1.42 -3.38
CA THR A 113 9.89 0.52 -3.43
C THR A 113 8.61 1.19 -3.94
N LYS A 114 8.63 2.51 -4.17
CA LYS A 114 7.46 3.34 -4.47
C LYS A 114 7.63 4.19 -5.74
N LEU A 115 8.71 4.03 -6.50
CA LEU A 115 9.01 4.86 -7.68
C LEU A 115 7.92 4.83 -8.74
N ASP A 116 7.48 3.65 -9.15
CA ASP A 116 6.44 3.51 -10.18
C ASP A 116 5.12 4.14 -9.72
N LEU A 117 4.80 3.97 -8.43
CA LEU A 117 3.63 4.59 -7.83
C LEU A 117 3.74 6.12 -7.86
N LEU A 118 4.85 6.69 -7.38
CA LEU A 118 5.06 8.14 -7.38
C LEU A 118 5.03 8.72 -8.79
N GLY A 119 5.71 8.08 -9.75
CA GLY A 119 5.72 8.47 -11.15
C GLY A 119 4.34 8.49 -11.78
N ASN A 120 3.49 7.50 -11.47
CA ASN A 120 2.11 7.47 -11.95
C ASN A 120 1.21 8.48 -11.25
N LEU A 121 1.43 8.76 -9.97
CA LEU A 121 0.59 9.67 -9.19
C LEU A 121 0.83 11.13 -9.58
N VAL A 122 2.08 11.56 -9.80
CA VAL A 122 2.38 12.95 -10.16
C VAL A 122 1.75 13.41 -11.48
N GLU A 123 1.31 12.48 -12.33
CA GLU A 123 0.59 12.77 -13.58
C GLU A 123 -0.94 12.82 -13.39
N LYS A 124 -1.44 12.33 -12.26
CA LYS A 124 -2.88 12.13 -12.01
C LYS A 124 -3.44 13.03 -10.93
N VAL A 125 -2.63 13.43 -9.95
CA VAL A 125 -3.09 14.17 -8.75
C VAL A 125 -2.66 15.63 -8.78
N GLN A 126 -3.44 16.51 -8.12
CA GLN A 126 -3.13 17.93 -7.98
C GLN A 126 -2.23 18.18 -6.76
N LEU A 127 -2.28 17.29 -5.77
CA LEU A 127 -1.49 17.37 -4.56
C LEU A 127 -0.88 15.99 -4.23
N LEU A 128 0.44 15.92 -4.17
CA LEU A 128 1.17 14.76 -3.67
C LEU A 128 1.84 15.11 -2.34
N ILE A 129 1.40 14.47 -1.27
CA ILE A 129 1.99 14.58 0.06
C ILE A 129 2.96 13.41 0.23
N VAL A 130 4.23 13.70 0.52
CA VAL A 130 5.24 12.66 0.78
C VAL A 130 5.64 12.71 2.25
N GLY A 131 5.45 11.61 2.96
CA GLY A 131 5.82 11.46 4.37
C GLY A 131 6.66 10.20 4.63
N GLY A 132 6.83 9.84 5.90
CA GLY A 132 7.61 8.67 6.31
C GLY A 132 9.12 8.83 6.03
N GLY A 133 9.86 7.73 6.19
CA GLY A 133 11.30 7.71 5.93
C GLY A 133 11.67 8.10 4.49
N MET A 134 10.79 7.82 3.52
CA MET A 134 11.02 8.18 2.13
C MET A 134 11.06 9.71 1.88
N ALA A 135 10.34 10.50 2.69
CA ALA A 135 10.39 11.96 2.60
C ALA A 135 11.79 12.52 2.85
N ASN A 136 12.62 11.86 3.66
CA ASN A 136 14.01 12.26 3.91
C ASN A 136 14.84 12.22 2.63
N THR A 137 14.59 11.26 1.74
CA THR A 137 15.28 11.19 0.45
C THR A 137 14.86 12.35 -0.46
N PHE A 138 13.58 12.76 -0.40
CA PHE A 138 13.11 13.96 -1.09
C PHE A 138 13.79 15.23 -0.55
N LEU A 139 13.83 15.38 0.77
CA LEU A 139 14.47 16.50 1.44
C LEU A 139 15.97 16.58 1.11
N HIS A 140 16.68 15.44 1.17
CA HIS A 140 18.09 15.33 0.83
C HIS A 140 18.36 15.73 -0.63
N ALA A 141 17.55 15.25 -1.58
CA ALA A 141 17.68 15.60 -2.99
C ALA A 141 17.45 17.10 -3.28
N LEU A 142 16.78 17.80 -2.36
CA LEU A 142 16.56 19.25 -2.38
C LEU A 142 17.58 20.04 -1.53
N GLY A 143 18.62 19.37 -1.03
CA GLY A 143 19.73 20.00 -0.30
C GLY A 143 19.47 20.24 1.19
N VAL A 144 18.49 19.55 1.78
CA VAL A 144 18.24 19.58 3.22
C VAL A 144 19.06 18.49 3.91
N ASP A 145 19.74 18.85 5.00
CA ASP A 145 20.40 17.87 5.86
C ASP A 145 19.35 17.12 6.70
N VAL A 146 19.36 15.80 6.61
CA VAL A 146 18.42 14.90 7.28
C VAL A 146 19.07 14.16 8.46
N GLY A 147 20.30 14.50 8.84
CA GLY A 147 21.02 13.87 9.95
C GLY A 147 21.18 12.36 9.77
N ALA A 148 20.88 11.60 10.83
CA ALA A 148 20.98 10.14 10.86
C ALA A 148 19.73 9.43 10.29
N SER A 149 18.85 10.14 9.58
CA SER A 149 17.60 9.59 9.06
C SER A 149 17.81 8.58 7.95
N LEU A 150 16.85 7.66 7.79
CA LEU A 150 16.82 6.75 6.64
C LEU A 150 16.72 7.57 5.34
N CYS A 151 17.71 7.45 4.46
CA CYS A 151 17.81 8.18 3.21
C CYS A 151 18.51 7.34 2.14
N GLU A 152 17.91 7.22 0.96
CA GLU A 152 18.49 6.56 -0.22
C GLU A 152 19.15 7.63 -1.10
N ALA A 153 20.31 8.14 -0.68
CA ALA A 153 20.98 9.30 -1.30
C ALA A 153 21.27 9.08 -2.80
N GLU A 154 21.53 7.84 -3.22
CA GLU A 154 21.70 7.44 -4.61
C GLU A 154 20.46 7.70 -5.49
N MET A 155 19.28 7.86 -4.88
CA MET A 155 18.02 8.12 -5.58
C MET A 155 17.75 9.61 -5.82
N ALA A 156 18.68 10.50 -5.46
CA ALA A 156 18.49 11.95 -5.57
C ALA A 156 18.15 12.41 -7.00
N GLU A 157 18.80 11.86 -8.02
CA GLU A 157 18.50 12.19 -9.42
C GLU A 157 17.07 11.76 -9.82
N THR A 158 16.67 10.55 -9.42
CA THR A 158 15.33 10.02 -9.66
C THR A 158 14.26 10.87 -8.97
N VAL A 159 14.51 11.30 -7.74
CA VAL A 159 13.61 12.23 -7.03
C VAL A 159 13.50 13.55 -7.78
N GLN A 160 14.62 14.11 -8.25
CA GLN A 160 14.59 15.36 -9.02
C GLN A 160 13.81 15.22 -10.33
N GLU A 161 13.83 14.06 -10.98
CA GLU A 161 12.96 13.76 -12.11
C GLU A 161 11.48 13.73 -11.71
N ILE A 162 11.13 13.09 -10.60
CA ILE A 162 9.74 13.09 -10.08
C ILE A 162 9.26 14.51 -9.80
N VAL A 163 10.10 15.34 -9.16
CA VAL A 163 9.77 16.75 -8.88
C VAL A 163 9.58 17.56 -10.19
N ARG A 164 10.40 17.30 -11.22
CA ARG A 164 10.24 17.93 -12.53
C ARG A 164 8.94 17.49 -13.21
N ARG A 165 8.62 16.19 -13.19
CA ARG A 165 7.37 15.65 -13.73
C ARG A 165 6.14 16.20 -13.02
N ALA A 166 6.18 16.32 -11.70
CA ALA A 166 5.09 16.92 -10.93
C ALA A 166 4.83 18.38 -11.36
N LYS A 167 5.90 19.19 -11.46
CA LYS A 167 5.78 20.57 -11.96
C LYS A 167 5.23 20.65 -13.38
N ALA A 168 5.60 19.71 -14.26
CA ALA A 168 5.10 19.66 -15.63
C ALA A 168 3.62 19.26 -15.73
N ASN A 169 3.06 18.64 -14.68
CA ASN A 169 1.67 18.17 -14.62
C ASN A 169 0.81 18.96 -13.63
N ASP A 170 1.24 20.17 -13.23
CA ASP A 170 0.55 21.01 -12.24
C ASP A 170 0.23 20.27 -10.92
N CYS A 171 1.12 19.35 -10.53
CA CYS A 171 1.05 18.60 -9.29
C CYS A 171 1.92 19.28 -8.23
N ASP A 172 1.30 19.75 -7.15
CA ASP A 172 1.99 20.31 -5.99
C ASP A 172 2.55 19.19 -5.11
N ILE A 173 3.84 19.23 -4.80
CA ILE A 173 4.46 18.27 -3.87
C ILE A 173 4.62 18.92 -2.51
N LEU A 174 3.90 18.39 -1.51
CA LEU A 174 4.00 18.78 -0.12
C LEU A 174 4.98 17.86 0.59
N LEU A 175 6.07 18.45 1.08
CA LEU A 175 7.08 17.79 1.93
C LEU A 175 7.00 18.31 3.37
N PRO A 176 7.49 17.55 4.36
CA PRO A 176 7.49 17.98 5.75
C PRO A 176 8.30 19.26 5.97
N THR A 177 7.72 20.18 6.75
CA THR A 177 8.37 21.44 7.16
C THR A 177 8.97 21.38 8.57
N ASP A 178 8.48 20.46 9.38
CA ASP A 178 8.95 20.13 10.72
C ASP A 178 8.82 18.62 10.94
N ALA A 179 9.55 18.11 11.93
CA ALA A 179 9.69 16.68 12.19
C ALA A 179 9.86 16.39 13.68
N LEU A 180 9.39 15.21 14.09
CA LEU A 180 9.80 14.60 15.36
C LEU A 180 11.12 13.85 15.13
N VAL A 181 12.12 14.18 15.93
CA VAL A 181 13.47 13.61 15.82
C VAL A 181 13.93 12.95 17.11
N ALA A 182 14.61 11.80 17.00
CA ALA A 182 15.19 11.08 18.14
C ALA A 182 16.58 10.53 17.79
N HIS A 183 17.35 10.09 18.79
CA HIS A 183 18.65 9.43 18.54
C HIS A 183 18.50 7.98 18.05
N ALA A 184 17.37 7.34 18.34
CA ALA A 184 17.11 5.95 17.99
C ALA A 184 15.60 5.70 17.84
N LEU A 185 15.26 4.77 16.95
CA LEU A 185 13.90 4.24 16.81
C LEU A 185 13.65 3.18 17.88
N VAL A 186 13.26 3.62 19.07
CA VAL A 186 12.83 2.79 20.20
C VAL A 186 11.58 3.40 20.81
N ALA A 187 10.82 2.63 21.60
CA ALA A 187 9.59 3.13 22.20
C ALA A 187 9.87 4.20 23.28
N ASN A 188 9.14 5.31 23.22
CA ASN A 188 9.19 6.46 24.13
C ASN A 188 10.60 7.01 24.40
N PRO A 189 11.40 7.31 23.35
CA PRO A 189 12.69 7.92 23.54
C PRO A 189 12.52 9.42 23.86
N PRO A 190 13.52 10.09 24.45
CA PRO A 190 13.60 11.54 24.37
C PRO A 190 13.61 11.99 22.91
N TYR A 191 12.61 12.78 22.53
CA TYR A 191 12.46 13.32 21.18
C TYR A 191 12.29 14.83 21.23
N ASP A 192 12.65 15.48 20.12
CA ASP A 192 12.49 16.91 19.92
C ASP A 192 11.60 17.13 18.68
N THR A 193 10.89 18.25 18.64
CA THR A 193 10.24 18.73 17.41
C THR A 193 11.07 19.86 16.83
N VAL A 194 11.52 19.69 15.60
CA VAL A 194 12.43 20.66 14.95
C VAL A 194 11.93 21.03 13.55
N PRO A 195 12.15 22.28 13.09
CA PRO A 195 12.03 22.60 11.68
C PRO A 195 12.96 21.71 10.86
N ILE A 196 12.54 21.34 9.64
CA ILE A 196 13.31 20.40 8.81
C ILE A 196 14.72 20.91 8.44
N LYS A 197 14.91 22.23 8.47
CA LYS A 197 16.20 22.90 8.24
C LYS A 197 17.14 22.89 9.45
N GLN A 198 16.70 22.35 10.59
CA GLN A 198 17.41 22.35 11.87
C GLN A 198 17.51 20.93 12.46
N VAL A 199 17.45 19.90 11.62
CA VAL A 199 17.61 18.51 12.05
C VAL A 199 19.05 18.33 12.54
N PRO A 200 19.26 17.93 13.81
CA PRO A 200 20.60 17.66 14.32
C PRO A 200 21.24 16.46 13.62
N HIS A 201 22.54 16.54 13.35
CA HIS A 201 23.29 15.49 12.62
C HIS A 201 23.21 14.10 13.28
N ASP A 202 23.11 14.04 14.60
CA ASP A 202 23.06 12.80 15.40
C ASP A 202 21.62 12.33 15.73
N ARG A 203 20.63 12.93 15.06
CA ARG A 203 19.20 12.59 15.22
C ARG A 203 18.62 12.11 13.89
N MET A 204 17.60 11.27 13.98
CA MET A 204 16.82 10.76 12.86
C MET A 204 15.38 11.27 12.94
N ILE A 205 14.81 11.60 11.79
CA ILE A 205 13.40 11.96 11.56
C ILE A 205 12.56 10.69 11.61
N LEU A 206 11.59 10.65 12.51
CA LEU A 206 10.78 9.46 12.78
C LEU A 206 9.28 9.67 12.57
N ASP A 207 8.80 10.91 12.58
CA ASP A 207 7.43 11.27 12.22
C ASP A 207 7.40 12.71 11.71
N VAL A 208 6.33 13.08 11.00
CA VAL A 208 6.09 14.48 10.65
C VAL A 208 5.78 15.29 11.90
N GLY A 209 6.22 16.55 11.94
CA GLY A 209 5.91 17.44 13.03
C GLY A 209 4.45 17.93 13.01
N PRO A 210 3.98 18.52 14.13
CA PRO A 210 2.61 19.01 14.24
C PRO A 210 2.27 20.08 13.19
N ALA A 211 3.20 20.97 12.84
CA ALA A 211 2.91 22.02 11.85
C ALA A 211 2.70 21.43 10.45
N THR A 212 3.49 20.41 10.10
CA THR A 212 3.32 19.64 8.86
C THR A 212 1.99 18.91 8.86
N ALA A 213 1.64 18.21 9.95
CA ALA A 213 0.41 17.46 10.04
C ALA A 213 -0.83 18.38 9.92
N GLU A 214 -0.82 19.52 10.61
CA GLU A 214 -1.87 20.55 10.49
C GLU A 214 -1.94 21.12 9.06
N HIS A 215 -0.79 21.37 8.43
CA HIS A 215 -0.76 21.85 7.05
C HIS A 215 -1.37 20.83 6.08
N ILE A 216 -1.06 19.54 6.24
CA ILE A 216 -1.66 18.46 5.46
C ILE A 216 -3.18 18.47 5.64
N VAL A 217 -3.67 18.50 6.88
CA VAL A 217 -5.12 18.53 7.18
C VAL A 217 -5.81 19.70 6.47
N ASN A 218 -5.24 20.89 6.56
CA ASN A 218 -5.80 22.08 5.91
C ASN A 218 -5.89 21.91 4.38
N ARG A 219 -4.86 21.33 3.76
CA ARG A 219 -4.84 21.05 2.32
C ARG A 219 -5.84 19.98 1.91
N LEU A 220 -6.07 18.98 2.76
CA LEU A 220 -7.08 17.93 2.51
C LEU A 220 -8.51 18.46 2.54
N GLY A 221 -8.79 19.56 3.25
CA GLY A 221 -10.13 20.18 3.27
C GLY A 221 -10.64 20.65 1.90
N GLU A 222 -9.75 20.84 0.93
CA GLU A 222 -10.07 21.26 -0.44
C GLU A 222 -10.17 20.07 -1.43
N VAL A 223 -9.80 18.87 -0.99
CA VAL A 223 -9.70 17.67 -1.81
C VAL A 223 -11.05 16.96 -1.89
N LYS A 224 -11.36 16.40 -3.07
CA LYS A 224 -12.57 15.59 -3.28
C LYS A 224 -12.27 14.09 -3.31
N THR A 225 -11.08 13.72 -3.77
CA THR A 225 -10.61 12.32 -3.79
C THR A 225 -9.23 12.21 -3.17
N LEU A 226 -9.08 11.36 -2.16
CA LEU A 226 -7.81 11.08 -1.50
C LEU A 226 -7.40 9.61 -1.73
N VAL A 227 -6.16 9.42 -2.19
CA VAL A 227 -5.50 8.10 -2.20
C VAL A 227 -4.39 8.11 -1.16
N TRP A 228 -4.46 7.24 -0.15
CA TRP A 228 -3.43 7.18 0.88
C TRP A 228 -2.74 5.81 0.92
N ASN A 229 -1.43 5.81 0.66
CA ASN A 229 -0.59 4.62 0.75
C ASN A 229 0.66 4.86 1.61
N GLY A 230 0.62 4.42 2.87
CA GLY A 230 1.76 4.37 3.77
C GLY A 230 1.76 5.48 4.84
N PRO A 231 2.32 5.21 6.02
CA PRO A 231 2.28 6.12 7.16
C PRO A 231 3.21 7.32 6.98
N LEU A 232 2.94 8.40 7.73
CA LEU A 232 3.76 9.61 7.76
C LEU A 232 4.96 9.51 8.71
N GLY A 233 4.98 8.49 9.58
CA GLY A 233 6.04 8.21 10.54
C GLY A 233 6.16 6.73 10.87
N ALA A 234 7.04 6.39 11.81
CA ALA A 234 7.25 5.04 12.33
C ALA A 234 6.13 4.66 13.32
N PHE A 235 4.90 4.55 12.81
CA PHE A 235 3.66 4.45 13.59
C PHE A 235 3.58 3.23 14.52
N GLU A 236 4.41 2.20 14.32
CA GLU A 236 4.49 1.05 15.21
C GLU A 236 5.21 1.36 16.53
N VAL A 237 5.94 2.47 16.60
CA VAL A 237 6.82 2.83 17.73
C VAL A 237 6.36 4.16 18.35
N PRO A 238 5.75 4.13 19.55
CA PRO A 238 5.34 5.35 20.22
C PRO A 238 6.52 6.28 20.53
N PRO A 239 6.40 7.61 20.36
CA PRO A 239 5.21 8.37 19.97
C PRO A 239 5.15 8.74 18.47
N PHE A 240 5.80 7.98 17.59
CA PHE A 240 5.97 8.31 16.16
C PHE A 240 4.78 7.94 15.27
N GLU A 241 3.62 7.70 15.87
CA GLU A 241 2.32 7.54 15.23
C GLU A 241 1.51 8.84 15.17
N THR A 242 1.92 9.89 15.89
CA THR A 242 1.10 11.08 16.14
C THR A 242 0.69 11.82 14.87
N GLY A 243 1.61 12.07 13.93
CA GLY A 243 1.34 12.74 12.67
C GLY A 243 0.42 11.91 11.77
N THR A 244 0.70 10.61 11.67
CA THR A 244 -0.16 9.66 10.94
C THR A 244 -1.58 9.66 11.50
N ASN A 245 -1.74 9.59 12.82
CA ASN A 245 -3.04 9.56 13.48
C ASN A 245 -3.78 10.90 13.39
N LEU A 246 -3.07 12.03 13.39
CA LEU A 246 -3.69 13.34 13.24
C LEU A 246 -4.30 13.48 11.85
N VAL A 247 -3.52 13.15 10.81
CA VAL A 247 -4.00 13.22 9.42
C VAL A 247 -5.12 12.21 9.16
N ALA A 248 -5.09 11.02 9.76
CA ALA A 248 -6.16 10.03 9.61
C ALA A 248 -7.51 10.43 10.22
N LYS A 249 -7.51 11.33 11.21
CA LYS A 249 -8.74 11.79 11.88
C LYS A 249 -9.46 12.90 11.12
N ALA A 250 -8.74 13.59 10.23
CA ALA A 250 -9.28 14.68 9.42
C ALA A 250 -10.11 14.14 8.25
#